data_AF-A0A968GVK9-F1
#
_entry.id   AF-A0A968GVK9-F1
#
_cell.length_a   1.000
_cell.length_b   1.000
_cell.length_c   1.000
_cell.angle_alpha   90.00
_cell.angle_beta   90.00
_cell.angle_gamma   90.00
#
_symmetry.space_group_name_H-M   'P 1'
#
loop_
_entity.id
_entity.type
_entity.pdbx_description
1 polymer ?
#
loop_
_entity_poly.entity_id
_entity_poly.type
_entity_poly.pdbx_seq_one_letter_code
_entity_poly.pdbx_strand_id
1 'polypeptide(L)' 'MPETNLPANLPEDREALLTLHREARHRRDAAPLLSEERARAAMDIERIEVQIARVERAMDPPRV' A
#
# COMPACT_ATOMS: atom_id res chain seq x y z
N MET A 1 -3.89 -15.27 7.59
CA MET A 1 -3.45 -13.94 7.14
C MET A 1 -4.63 -13.01 7.34
N PRO A 2 -4.49 -11.91 8.10
CA PRO A 2 -5.62 -11.02 8.31
C PRO A 2 -5.98 -10.33 6.98
N GLU A 3 -7.28 -10.11 6.77
CA GLU A 3 -7.78 -9.52 5.52
C GLU A 3 -7.34 -8.05 5.41
N THR A 4 -6.91 -7.64 4.21
CA THR A 4 -6.50 -6.25 3.91
C THR A 4 -7.71 -5.33 3.86
N ASN A 5 -7.54 -4.05 4.17
CA ASN A 5 -8.61 -3.04 4.04
C ASN A 5 -8.61 -2.36 2.66
N LEU A 6 -8.05 -3.04 1.66
CA LEU A 6 -7.86 -2.56 0.31
C LEU A 6 -8.83 -3.26 -0.65
N PRO A 7 -9.22 -2.58 -1.75
CA PRO A 7 -9.96 -3.23 -2.81
C PRO A 7 -9.15 -4.39 -3.43
N ALA A 8 -9.87 -5.33 -4.04
CA ALA A 8 -9.26 -6.46 -4.74
C ALA A 8 -8.30 -6.01 -5.84
N ASN A 9 -8.57 -4.88 -6.49
CA ASN A 9 -7.70 -4.24 -7.48
C ASN A 9 -7.30 -2.86 -6.98
N LEU A 10 -5.99 -2.58 -6.96
CA LEU A 10 -5.47 -1.27 -6.62
C LEU A 10 -5.47 -0.34 -7.85
N PRO A 11 -5.49 0.98 -7.64
CA PRO A 11 -5.33 1.94 -8.73
C PRO A 11 -4.04 1.74 -9.52
N GLU A 12 -4.06 2.18 -10.79
CA GLU A 12 -2.87 2.26 -11.65
C GLU A 12 -2.31 3.69 -11.74
N ASP A 13 -2.94 4.64 -11.05
CA ASP A 13 -2.48 6.01 -10.91
C ASP A 13 -1.58 6.19 -9.69
N ARG A 14 -0.43 6.84 -9.89
CA ARG A 14 0.59 7.02 -8.85
C ARG A 14 0.10 7.92 -7.71
N GLU A 15 -0.62 8.98 -8.00
CA GLU A 15 -1.08 9.93 -6.99
C GLU A 15 -2.16 9.31 -6.09
N ALA A 16 -3.09 8.56 -6.68
CA ALA A 16 -4.08 7.78 -5.96
C ALA A 16 -3.42 6.76 -5.02
N LEU A 17 -2.39 6.05 -5.49
CA LEU A 17 -1.65 5.09 -4.65
C LEU A 17 -0.92 5.76 -3.49
N LEU A 18 -0.31 6.93 -3.70
CA LEU A 18 0.33 7.69 -2.62
C LEU A 18 -0.68 8.20 -1.58
N THR A 19 -1.90 8.53 -2.00
CA THR A 19 -2.97 8.90 -1.09
C THR A 19 -3.38 7.72 -0.21
N LEU A 20 -3.63 6.55 -0.81
CA LEU A 20 -3.91 5.31 -0.08
C LEU A 20 -2.79 4.92 0.88
N HIS A 21 -1.53 5.10 0.46
CA HIS A 21 -0.37 4.80 1.29
C HIS A 21 -0.33 5.66 2.55
N ARG A 22 -0.54 6.97 2.42
CA ARG A 22 -0.58 7.89 3.58
C ARG A 22 -1.69 7.51 4.56
N GLU A 23 -2.87 7.16 4.06
CA GLU A 23 -3.98 6.72 4.90
C GLU A 23 -3.67 5.40 5.63
N ALA A 24 -3.09 4.42 4.92
CA ALA A 24 -2.71 3.14 5.53
C ALA A 24 -1.62 3.33 6.61
N ARG A 25 -0.65 4.22 6.37
CA ARG A 25 0.34 4.61 7.40
C ARG A 25 -0.31 5.27 8.60
N HIS A 26 -1.24 6.19 8.38
CA HIS A 26 -1.98 6.82 9.47
C HIS A 26 -2.75 5.78 10.30
N ARG A 27 -3.44 4.83 9.67
CA ARG A 27 -4.12 3.72 10.36
C ARG A 27 -3.14 2.88 11.18
N ARG A 28 -2.02 2.47 10.59
CA ARG A 28 -1.00 1.67 11.28
C ARG A 28 -0.46 2.39 12.51
N ASP A 29 -0.15 3.67 12.37
CA ASP A 29 0.50 4.46 13.42
C ASP A 29 -0.46 4.79 14.58
N ALA A 30 -1.78 4.88 14.30
CA ALA A 30 -2.82 5.00 15.32
C ALA A 30 -3.17 3.68 16.04
N ALA A 31 -2.90 2.53 15.41
CA ALA A 31 -3.25 1.23 15.96
C ALA A 31 -2.32 0.79 17.12
N PRO A 32 -2.86 0.10 18.16
CA PRO A 32 -2.05 -0.43 19.25
C PRO A 32 -0.93 -1.34 18.76
N LEU A 33 0.20 -1.33 19.47
CA LEU A 33 1.32 -2.21 19.17
C LEU A 33 0.89 -3.68 19.24
N LEU A 34 1.44 -4.48 18.33
CA LEU A 34 1.15 -5.92 18.19
C LEU A 34 -0.33 -6.28 17.93
N SER A 35 -1.18 -5.29 17.67
CA SER A 35 -2.58 -5.54 17.31
C SER A 35 -2.71 -6.10 15.89
N GLU A 36 -3.79 -6.85 15.65
CA GLU A 36 -4.15 -7.28 14.30
C GLU A 36 -4.43 -6.10 13.37
N GLU A 37 -4.98 -5.00 13.89
CA GLU A 37 -5.21 -3.79 13.11
C GLU A 37 -3.90 -3.21 12.57
N ARG A 38 -2.88 -3.14 13.43
CA ARG A 38 -1.53 -2.71 13.02
C ARG A 38 -0.95 -3.67 11.98
N ALA A 39 -1.13 -4.98 12.15
CA ALA A 39 -0.69 -5.98 11.19
C ALA A 39 -1.40 -5.84 9.83
N ARG A 40 -2.73 -5.65 9.81
CA ARG A 40 -3.53 -5.40 8.60
C ARG A 40 -3.05 -4.14 7.87
N ALA A 41 -2.90 -3.03 8.60
CA ALA A 41 -2.44 -1.78 8.00
C ALA A 41 -1.01 -1.88 7.46
N ALA A 42 -0.13 -2.70 8.08
CA ALA A 42 1.19 -3.00 7.52
C ALA A 42 1.10 -3.77 6.20
N MET A 43 0.25 -4.79 6.12
CA MET A 43 0.03 -5.54 4.87
C MET A 43 -0.58 -4.66 3.77
N ASP A 44 -1.47 -3.74 4.12
CA ASP A 44 -1.99 -2.74 3.17
C ASP A 44 -0.85 -1.91 2.58
N ILE A 45 0.05 -1.40 3.43
CA ILE A 45 1.21 -0.59 3.02
C ILE A 45 2.09 -1.38 2.05
N GLU A 46 2.47 -2.61 2.40
CA GLU A 46 3.32 -3.46 1.56
C GLU A 46 2.71 -3.67 0.17
N ARG A 47 1.40 -3.97 0.12
CA ARG A 47 0.70 -4.19 -1.14
C ARG A 47 0.62 -2.93 -2.00
N ILE A 48 0.42 -1.76 -1.39
CA ILE A 48 0.44 -0.47 -2.08
C ILE A 48 1.84 -0.16 -2.63
N GLU A 49 2.89 -0.38 -1.85
CA GLU A 49 4.29 -0.09 -2.26
C GLU A 49 4.72 -0.93 -3.46
N VAL A 50 4.32 -2.21 -3.51
CA VAL A 50 4.55 -3.07 -4.68
C VAL A 50 3.84 -2.50 -5.92
N GLN A 51 2.61 -2.03 -5.79
CA GLN A 51 1.86 -1.46 -6.91
C GLN A 51 2.45 -0.12 -7.36
N ILE A 52 2.92 0.73 -6.43
CA ILE A 52 3.65 1.96 -6.75
C ILE A 52 4.89 1.63 -7.58
N ALA A 53 5.72 0.69 -7.11
CA ALA A 53 6.92 0.28 -7.82
C ALA A 53 6.61 -0.25 -9.23
N ARG A 54 5.49 -0.98 -9.41
CA ARG A 54 5.02 -1.44 -10.71
C ARG A 54 4.66 -0.27 -11.63
N VAL A 55 3.89 0.69 -11.14
CA VAL A 55 3.49 1.89 -11.91
C VAL A 55 4.73 2.72 -12.28
N GLU A 56 5.61 2.98 -11.33
CA GLU A 56 6.84 3.75 -11.56
C GLU A 56 7.78 3.08 -12.56
N ARG A 57 7.93 1.75 -12.50
CA ARG A 57 8.70 0.99 -13.50
C ARG A 57 8.11 1.04 -14.90
N ALA A 58 6.79 1.14 -15.03
CA ALA A 58 6.14 1.30 -16.32
C ALA A 58 6.39 2.70 -16.92
N MET A 59 6.57 3.72 -16.07
CA MET A 59 6.88 5.08 -16.49
C MET A 59 8.33 5.24 -16.97
N ASP A 60 9.28 4.57 -16.30
CA ASP A 60 10.70 4.56 -16.69
C ASP A 60 11.21 3.11 -16.80
N PRO A 61 10.96 2.43 -17.93
CA PRO A 61 11.33 1.03 -18.08
C PRO A 61 12.86 0.88 -18.14
N PRO A 62 13.42 -0.15 -17.48
CA PRO A 62 14.86 -0.41 -17.52
C PRO A 62 15.31 -0.65 -18.96
N ARG A 63 16.39 0.03 -19.36
CA ARG A 63 17.03 -0.17 -20.67
C ARG A 63 17.83 -1.47 -20.63
N VAL A 64 17.51 -2.39 -21.54
CA VAL A 64 18.22 -3.66 -21.75
C VAL A 64 19.44 -3.49 -22.63
#